data_AF-A0A937N7G1-F1
#
_entry.id   AF-A0A937N7G1-F1
#
_cell.length_a   1.000
_cell.length_b   1.000
_cell.length_c   1.000
_cell.angle_alpha   90.00
_cell.angle_beta   90.00
_cell.angle_gamma   90.00
#
_symmetry.space_group_name_H-M   'P 1'
#
loop_
_entity.id
_entity.type
_entity.pdbx_description
1 polymer ?
#
loop_
_entity_poly.entity_id
_entity_poly.type
_entity_poly.pdbx_seq_one_letter_code
_entity_poly.pdbx_strand_id
1 'polypeptide(L)'
;MMSYADSGPTLFVALVLGVIVCPPRNCTVAQTASPADRGIKLDGVTPEAAIRTFYNALARGDARSAFRLLVTPAEMAEWTEIQANMSVSFQRLGTASVFQFGDDGKLLQVSVPAEIALRKLDTIKPIQDGDTAEWRINPKVPMKMKRVHGHWRLDLYSSFKTRAHLRQINAVHRRVAAYVGRIATEIADGKFESVADVREEFKRQREAMNNDFAK
;
A
#
# COMPACT_ATOMS: atom_id res chain seq x y z
N MET A 1 29.06 3.28 -52.08
CA MET A 1 28.30 3.13 -53.34
C MET A 1 27.89 1.68 -53.48
N MET A 2 26.58 1.39 -53.41
CA MET A 2 25.83 0.21 -53.88
C MET A 2 24.45 0.37 -53.21
N SER A 3 23.53 1.10 -53.82
CA SER A 3 22.61 0.74 -54.91
C SER A 3 21.44 -0.14 -54.46
N TYR A 4 20.27 0.50 -54.51
CA TYR A 4 18.91 0.02 -54.34
C TYR A 4 18.50 -1.00 -55.41
N ALA A 5 17.63 -1.94 -55.01
CA ALA A 5 16.46 -2.48 -55.73
C ALA A 5 16.00 -3.76 -54.97
N ASP A 6 14.75 -4.16 -54.87
CA ASP A 6 13.41 -3.59 -55.08
C ASP A 6 12.39 -4.69 -54.66
N SER A 7 11.17 -4.28 -54.32
CA SER A 7 9.88 -4.99 -54.45
C SER A 7 9.60 -6.40 -53.87
N GLY A 8 8.85 -6.43 -52.76
CA GLY A 8 7.59 -7.19 -52.53
C GLY A 8 7.56 -8.74 -52.59
N PRO A 9 6.56 -9.43 -51.98
CA PRO A 9 5.18 -8.97 -51.85
C PRO A 9 4.59 -9.01 -50.43
N THR A 10 3.59 -8.15 -50.29
CA THR A 10 2.49 -8.09 -49.34
C THR A 10 1.98 -9.47 -48.92
N LEU A 11 2.13 -9.81 -47.63
CA LEU A 11 1.31 -10.84 -47.00
C LEU A 11 0.29 -10.15 -46.09
N PHE A 12 -0.91 -9.97 -46.63
CA PHE A 12 -2.11 -9.67 -45.87
C PHE A 12 -2.37 -10.83 -44.89
N VAL A 13 -1.95 -10.69 -43.63
CA VAL A 13 -2.50 -11.50 -42.55
C VAL A 13 -3.82 -10.84 -42.14
N ALA A 14 -4.90 -11.31 -42.75
CA ALA A 14 -6.25 -11.09 -42.28
C ALA A 14 -6.39 -11.74 -40.90
N LEU A 15 -6.11 -10.99 -39.83
CA LEU A 15 -6.51 -11.39 -38.49
C LEU A 15 -8.02 -11.13 -38.39
N VAL A 16 -8.78 -12.22 -38.51
CA VAL A 16 -10.23 -12.25 -38.33
C VAL A 16 -10.54 -11.76 -36.91
N LEU A 17 -11.00 -10.51 -36.82
CA LEU A 17 -11.72 -9.98 -35.66
C LEU A 17 -13.04 -10.75 -35.54
N GLY A 18 -12.98 -11.91 -34.89
CA GLY A 18 -14.16 -12.56 -34.34
C GLY A 18 -14.69 -11.71 -33.20
N VAL A 19 -15.58 -10.76 -33.51
CA VAL A 19 -16.47 -10.17 -32.51
C VAL A 19 -17.40 -11.30 -32.06
N ILE A 20 -17.02 -11.98 -30.97
CA ILE A 20 -17.94 -12.86 -30.26
C ILE A 20 -18.96 -11.94 -29.58
N VAL A 21 -20.06 -11.69 -30.28
CA VAL A 21 -21.27 -11.10 -29.69
C VAL A 21 -21.87 -12.18 -28.78
N CYS A 22 -21.43 -12.21 -27.53
CA CYS A 22 -22.10 -13.01 -26.51
C CYS A 22 -23.53 -12.46 -26.31
N PRO A 23 -24.59 -13.28 -26.43
CA PRO A 23 -25.94 -12.85 -26.11
C PRO A 23 -26.06 -12.48 -24.62
N PRO A 24 -26.94 -11.52 -24.25
CA PRO A 24 -27.18 -11.15 -22.86
C PRO A 24 -27.95 -12.27 -22.15
N ARG A 25 -27.24 -13.32 -21.71
CA ARG A 25 -27.76 -14.33 -20.79
C ARG A 25 -26.97 -14.21 -19.50
N ASN A 26 -27.59 -13.62 -18.48
CA ASN A 26 -27.29 -13.78 -17.05
C ASN A 26 -25.86 -14.26 -16.76
N CYS A 27 -24.86 -13.43 -17.08
CA CYS A 27 -23.53 -13.61 -16.52
C CYS A 27 -23.63 -13.22 -15.05
N THR A 28 -24.10 -14.15 -14.23
CA THR A 28 -23.73 -14.20 -12.82
C THR A 28 -22.21 -14.33 -12.83
N VAL A 29 -21.51 -13.20 -12.87
CA VAL A 29 -20.08 -13.14 -12.65
C VAL A 29 -19.90 -13.84 -11.32
N ALA A 30 -19.34 -15.04 -11.35
CA ALA A 30 -18.98 -15.76 -10.14
C ALA A 30 -18.12 -14.78 -9.35
N GLN A 31 -18.72 -14.23 -8.30
CA GLN A 31 -18.08 -13.29 -7.40
C GLN A 31 -17.03 -14.14 -6.69
N THR A 32 -15.84 -14.24 -7.31
CA THR A 32 -14.70 -14.89 -6.72
C THR A 32 -14.49 -14.15 -5.41
N ALA A 33 -14.79 -14.86 -4.30
CA ALA A 33 -14.65 -14.31 -2.97
C ALA A 33 -13.31 -13.59 -2.92
N SER A 34 -13.36 -12.28 -2.63
CA SER A 34 -12.17 -11.45 -2.63
C SER A 34 -11.13 -12.15 -1.76
N PRO A 35 -9.86 -12.26 -2.19
CA PRO A 35 -8.80 -12.85 -1.38
C PRO A 35 -8.73 -12.30 0.07
N ALA A 36 -9.34 -11.13 0.31
CA ALA A 36 -9.55 -10.51 1.62
C ALA A 36 -10.39 -11.31 2.62
N ASP A 37 -11.23 -12.27 2.20
CA ASP A 37 -12.06 -13.07 3.12
C ASP A 37 -11.35 -14.31 3.70
N ARG A 38 -10.09 -14.57 3.30
CA ARG A 38 -9.22 -15.51 4.02
C ARG A 38 -8.75 -14.85 5.31
N GLY A 39 -9.67 -14.76 6.27
CA GLY A 39 -9.49 -14.03 7.53
C GLY A 39 -8.15 -14.34 8.19
N ILE A 40 -7.40 -13.28 8.47
CA ILE A 40 -6.16 -13.39 9.24
C ILE A 40 -6.55 -13.94 10.63
N LYS A 41 -5.93 -15.06 11.02
CA LYS A 41 -6.05 -15.56 12.40
C LYS A 41 -5.51 -14.46 13.32
N LEU A 42 -6.41 -13.78 14.02
CA LEU A 42 -6.05 -12.73 14.96
C LEU A 42 -5.39 -13.38 16.18
N ASP A 43 -4.05 -13.42 16.17
CA ASP A 43 -3.29 -13.85 17.33
C ASP A 43 -2.99 -12.63 18.21
N GLY A 44 -3.71 -12.54 19.32
CA GLY A 44 -3.56 -11.48 20.32
C GLY A 44 -3.20 -12.00 21.71
N VAL A 45 -2.70 -13.24 21.81
CA VAL A 45 -2.40 -13.86 23.11
C VAL A 45 -1.15 -13.24 23.74
N THR A 46 -0.16 -12.92 22.90
CA THR A 46 1.06 -12.21 23.28
C THR A 46 1.10 -10.83 22.62
N PRO A 47 1.82 -9.86 23.20
CA PRO A 47 1.85 -8.52 22.63
C PRO A 47 2.61 -8.51 21.28
N GLU A 48 3.63 -9.38 21.11
CA GLU A 48 4.35 -9.56 19.84
C GLU A 48 3.45 -10.14 18.73
N ALA A 49 2.60 -11.12 19.06
CA ALA A 49 1.69 -11.69 18.06
C ALA A 49 0.69 -10.64 17.57
N ALA A 50 0.13 -9.82 18.47
CA ALA A 50 -0.83 -8.78 18.13
C ALA A 50 -0.23 -7.70 17.20
N ILE A 51 0.95 -7.17 17.54
CA ILE A 51 1.63 -6.13 16.74
C ILE A 51 2.07 -6.65 15.36
N ARG A 52 2.57 -7.88 15.26
CA ARG A 52 2.90 -8.51 13.97
C ARG A 52 1.65 -8.75 13.14
N THR A 53 0.58 -9.26 13.74
CA THR A 53 -0.71 -9.45 13.05
C THR A 53 -1.23 -8.12 12.49
N PHE A 54 -1.13 -7.05 13.27
CA PHE A 54 -1.54 -5.71 12.86
C PHE A 54 -0.76 -5.21 11.63
N TYR A 55 0.57 -5.23 11.66
CA TYR A 55 1.35 -4.76 10.52
C TYR A 55 1.26 -5.69 9.31
N ASN A 56 1.13 -7.00 9.50
CA ASN A 56 0.86 -7.92 8.40
C ASN A 56 -0.47 -7.62 7.71
N ALA A 57 -1.51 -7.29 8.48
CA ALA A 57 -2.80 -6.86 7.92
C ALA A 57 -2.64 -5.57 7.11
N LEU A 58 -1.98 -4.54 7.64
CA LEU A 58 -1.71 -3.30 6.92
C LEU A 58 -0.89 -3.53 5.64
N ALA A 59 0.18 -4.32 5.71
CA ALA A 59 1.02 -4.64 4.56
C ALA A 59 0.23 -5.34 3.43
N ARG A 60 -0.83 -6.06 3.75
CA ARG A 60 -1.73 -6.72 2.78
C ARG A 60 -2.89 -5.85 2.32
N GLY A 61 -3.01 -4.62 2.81
CA GLY A 61 -4.17 -3.77 2.55
C GLY A 61 -5.44 -4.18 3.31
N ASP A 62 -5.34 -5.02 4.33
CA ASP A 62 -6.48 -5.49 5.12
C ASP A 62 -6.76 -4.56 6.30
N ALA A 63 -7.41 -3.43 6.00
CA ALA A 63 -7.81 -2.46 7.00
C ALA A 63 -8.73 -3.06 8.08
N ARG A 64 -9.59 -4.01 7.69
CA ARG A 64 -10.59 -4.60 8.58
C ARG A 64 -9.94 -5.45 9.67
N SER A 65 -8.99 -6.31 9.32
CA SER A 65 -8.24 -7.10 10.31
C SER A 65 -7.37 -6.22 11.18
N ALA A 66 -6.70 -5.22 10.60
CA ALA A 66 -5.89 -4.25 11.35
C ALA A 66 -6.73 -3.50 12.39
N PHE A 67 -7.91 -3.02 11.99
CA PHE A 67 -8.84 -2.27 12.83
C PHE A 67 -9.28 -3.05 14.08
N ARG A 68 -9.50 -4.37 13.96
CA ARG A 68 -9.94 -5.23 15.07
C ARG A 68 -8.90 -5.37 16.19
N LEU A 69 -7.65 -5.00 15.92
CA LEU A 69 -6.54 -5.07 16.87
C LEU A 69 -6.33 -3.76 17.64
N LEU A 70 -7.20 -2.76 17.46
CA LEU A 70 -7.07 -1.45 18.10
C LEU A 70 -7.87 -1.36 19.41
N VAL A 71 -7.33 -0.56 20.35
CA VAL A 71 -8.03 -0.19 21.60
C VAL A 71 -9.17 0.80 21.30
N THR A 72 -8.92 1.78 20.45
CA THR A 72 -9.85 2.85 20.06
C THR A 72 -10.19 2.77 18.57
N PRO A 73 -10.98 1.76 18.16
CA PRO A 73 -11.27 1.52 16.75
C PRO A 73 -11.94 2.73 16.07
N ALA A 74 -12.97 3.33 16.68
CA ALA A 74 -13.73 4.43 16.08
C ALA A 74 -12.85 5.64 15.73
N GLU A 75 -11.93 6.02 16.61
CA GLU A 75 -11.02 7.14 16.42
C GLU A 75 -9.94 6.86 15.35
N MET A 76 -9.62 5.59 15.12
CA MET A 76 -8.53 5.16 14.25
C MET A 76 -9.00 4.52 12.95
N ALA A 77 -10.31 4.46 12.71
CA ALA A 77 -10.92 3.86 11.52
C ALA A 77 -10.30 4.41 10.22
N GLU A 78 -10.41 5.75 10.05
CA GLU A 78 -9.93 6.45 8.86
C GLU A 78 -8.42 6.27 8.67
N TRP A 79 -7.64 6.42 9.73
CA TRP A 79 -6.19 6.28 9.64
C TRP A 79 -5.79 4.86 9.21
N THR A 80 -6.46 3.83 9.75
CA THR A 80 -6.17 2.42 9.44
C THR A 80 -6.49 2.10 7.98
N GLU A 81 -7.62 2.59 7.49
CA GLU A 81 -8.00 2.47 6.08
C GLU A 81 -7.00 3.15 5.15
N ILE A 82 -6.57 4.37 5.49
CA ILE A 82 -5.57 5.10 4.70
C ILE A 82 -4.24 4.34 4.64
N GLN A 83 -3.76 3.78 5.75
CA GLN A 83 -2.51 3.03 5.78
C GLN A 83 -2.58 1.73 4.97
N ALA A 84 -3.70 1.02 5.04
CA ALA A 84 -3.95 -0.16 4.24
C ALA A 84 -3.97 0.18 2.73
N ASN A 85 -4.72 1.22 2.34
CA ASN A 85 -4.77 1.69 0.95
C ASN A 85 -3.40 2.17 0.45
N MET A 86 -2.64 2.86 1.30
CA MET A 86 -1.28 3.29 0.95
C MET A 86 -0.36 2.09 0.66
N SER A 87 -0.47 1.02 1.46
CA SER A 87 0.29 -0.22 1.24
C SER A 87 -0.03 -0.85 -0.12
N VAL A 88 -1.32 -0.91 -0.48
CA VAL A 88 -1.76 -1.39 -1.80
C VAL A 88 -1.24 -0.51 -2.93
N SER A 89 -1.30 0.83 -2.78
CA SER A 89 -0.76 1.76 -3.79
C SER A 89 0.73 1.53 -4.05
N PHE A 90 1.53 1.35 -3.00
CA PHE A 90 2.97 1.08 -3.15
C PHE A 90 3.25 -0.28 -3.80
N GLN A 91 2.47 -1.32 -3.47
CA GLN A 91 2.58 -2.62 -4.13
C GLN A 91 2.25 -2.54 -5.63
N ARG A 92 1.20 -1.79 -5.99
CA ARG A 92 0.84 -1.53 -7.38
C ARG A 92 1.94 -0.79 -8.12
N LEU A 93 2.52 0.24 -7.51
CA LEU A 93 3.67 0.95 -8.06
C LEU A 93 4.83 -0.01 -8.36
N GLY A 94 5.26 -0.78 -7.36
CA GLY A 94 6.37 -1.72 -7.53
C GLY A 94 6.11 -2.78 -8.61
N THR A 95 4.86 -3.27 -8.71
CA THR A 95 4.45 -4.22 -9.75
C THR A 95 4.48 -3.58 -11.14
N ALA A 96 3.87 -2.41 -11.31
CA ALA A 96 3.81 -1.69 -12.57
C ALA A 96 5.22 -1.28 -13.04
N SER A 97 6.07 -0.79 -12.13
CA SER A 97 7.45 -0.41 -12.45
C SER A 97 8.28 -1.59 -12.93
N VAL A 98 8.22 -2.75 -12.27
CA VAL A 98 8.96 -3.94 -12.71
C VAL A 98 8.40 -4.48 -14.03
N PHE A 99 7.08 -4.43 -14.21
CA PHE A 99 6.45 -4.83 -15.47
C PHE A 99 6.91 -3.96 -16.65
N GLN A 100 6.92 -2.63 -16.47
CA GLN A 100 7.25 -1.68 -17.54
C GLN A 100 8.75 -1.55 -17.80
N PHE A 101 9.58 -1.56 -16.75
CA PHE A 101 11.01 -1.23 -16.83
C PHE A 101 11.95 -2.40 -16.49
N GLY A 102 11.42 -3.60 -16.25
CA GLY A 102 12.22 -4.77 -15.88
C GLY A 102 12.94 -4.59 -14.55
N ASP A 103 14.22 -4.98 -14.51
CA ASP A 103 15.04 -4.91 -13.30
C ASP A 103 15.26 -3.48 -12.80
N ASP A 104 15.36 -2.49 -13.69
CA ASP A 104 15.49 -1.09 -13.31
C ASP A 104 14.25 -0.58 -12.57
N GLY A 105 13.07 -1.15 -12.87
CA GLY A 105 11.83 -0.87 -12.16
C GLY A 105 11.88 -1.19 -10.67
N LYS A 106 12.76 -2.11 -10.23
CA LYS A 106 12.98 -2.40 -8.80
C LYS A 106 13.51 -1.19 -8.05
N LEU A 107 14.20 -0.27 -8.72
CA LEU A 107 14.70 0.97 -8.12
C LEU A 107 13.58 1.96 -7.74
N LEU A 108 12.35 1.74 -8.20
CA LEU A 108 11.15 2.49 -7.83
C LEU A 108 10.35 1.80 -6.72
N GLN A 109 10.76 0.59 -6.29
CA GLN A 109 10.12 -0.07 -5.16
C GLN A 109 10.44 0.68 -3.87
N VAL A 110 9.44 1.38 -3.36
CA VAL A 110 9.50 2.00 -2.05
C VAL A 110 9.02 0.98 -1.03
N SER A 111 9.81 0.75 0.02
CA SER A 111 9.40 -0.12 1.11
C SER A 111 8.10 0.38 1.74
N VAL A 112 7.10 -0.50 1.83
CA VAL A 112 5.84 -0.20 2.50
C VAL A 112 6.12 0.06 3.99
N PRO A 113 5.59 1.15 4.59
CA PRO A 113 5.85 1.45 6.00
C PRO A 113 5.57 0.29 6.97
N ALA A 114 4.52 -0.50 6.70
CA ALA A 114 4.18 -1.69 7.48
C ALA A 114 5.27 -2.78 7.40
N GLU A 115 5.89 -2.99 6.23
CA GLU A 115 6.99 -3.95 6.08
C GLU A 115 8.26 -3.48 6.79
N ILE A 116 8.55 -2.17 6.75
CA ILE A 116 9.64 -1.58 7.53
C ILE A 116 9.43 -1.84 9.03
N ALA A 117 8.19 -1.65 9.51
CA ALA A 117 7.85 -1.92 10.89
C ALA A 117 8.05 -3.40 11.25
N LEU A 118 7.60 -4.34 10.38
CA LEU A 118 7.80 -5.78 10.57
C LEU A 118 9.29 -6.15 10.72
N ARG A 119 10.16 -5.64 9.82
CA ARG A 119 11.62 -5.90 9.91
C ARG A 119 12.23 -5.36 11.20
N LYS A 120 11.73 -4.24 11.70
CA LYS A 120 12.19 -3.66 12.98
C LYS A 120 11.72 -4.48 14.20
N LEU A 121 10.59 -5.17 14.11
CA LEU A 121 10.12 -6.04 15.19
C LEU A 121 11.05 -7.24 15.41
N ASP A 122 11.81 -7.65 14.41
CA ASP A 122 12.79 -8.74 14.53
C ASP A 122 14.01 -8.35 15.36
N THR A 123 14.26 -7.04 15.55
CA THR A 123 15.44 -6.52 16.25
C THR A 123 15.13 -5.78 17.55
N ILE A 124 13.86 -5.51 17.85
CA ILE A 124 13.43 -4.72 19.00
C ILE A 124 12.59 -5.58 19.94
N LYS A 125 12.97 -5.63 21.22
CA LYS A 125 12.18 -6.27 22.27
C LYS A 125 11.17 -5.28 22.88
N PRO A 126 9.98 -5.74 23.29
CA PRO A 126 9.05 -4.90 24.04
C PRO A 126 9.56 -4.58 25.44
N ILE A 127 9.15 -3.42 25.94
CA ILE A 127 9.11 -3.14 27.36
C ILE A 127 7.69 -3.50 27.82
N GLN A 128 7.55 -4.55 28.63
CA GLN A 128 6.26 -5.03 29.11
C GLN A 128 6.14 -4.80 30.62
N ASP A 129 5.01 -4.25 31.06
CA ASP A 129 4.66 -4.04 32.45
C ASP A 129 3.18 -4.41 32.67
N GLY A 130 2.97 -5.56 33.30
CA GLY A 130 1.64 -6.15 33.53
C GLY A 130 0.82 -6.27 32.25
N ASP A 131 -0.29 -5.51 32.21
CA ASP A 131 -1.25 -5.45 31.10
C ASP A 131 -0.94 -4.35 30.07
N THR A 132 0.26 -3.80 30.11
CA THR A 132 0.75 -2.82 29.14
C THR A 132 2.05 -3.27 28.49
N ALA A 133 2.27 -2.87 27.25
CA ALA A 133 3.52 -3.10 26.54
C ALA A 133 3.84 -1.94 25.61
N GLU A 134 5.12 -1.73 25.36
CA GLU A 134 5.64 -0.64 24.53
C GLU A 134 6.69 -1.16 23.54
N TRP A 135 6.57 -0.75 22.27
CA TRP A 135 7.60 -0.92 21.25
C TRP A 135 8.12 0.43 20.77
N ARG A 136 9.45 0.56 20.71
CA ARG A 136 10.13 1.76 20.20
C ARG A 136 10.59 1.62 18.76
N ILE A 137 9.65 1.27 17.85
CA ILE A 137 9.91 1.21 16.40
C ILE A 137 10.35 2.59 15.87
N ASN A 138 9.73 3.64 16.42
CA ASN A 138 10.17 5.02 16.33
C ASN A 138 10.65 5.46 17.73
N PRO A 139 11.93 5.87 17.91
CA PRO A 139 12.44 6.25 19.22
C PRO A 139 11.75 7.48 19.82
N LYS A 140 11.11 8.32 18.99
CA LYS A 140 10.43 9.55 19.43
C LYS A 140 8.97 9.30 19.83
N VAL A 141 8.34 8.28 19.27
CA VAL A 141 6.91 8.00 19.46
C VAL A 141 6.77 6.51 19.72
N PRO A 142 6.85 6.08 20.99
CA PRO A 142 6.64 4.68 21.32
C PRO A 142 5.22 4.25 20.94
N MET A 143 5.12 3.03 20.42
CA MET A 143 3.84 2.41 20.16
C MET A 143 3.41 1.64 21.39
N LYS A 144 2.27 2.03 21.94
CA LYS A 144 1.72 1.47 23.17
C LYS A 144 0.69 0.39 22.87
N MET A 145 0.62 -0.59 23.76
CA MET A 145 -0.33 -1.69 23.70
C MET A 145 -0.93 -1.92 25.08
N LYS A 146 -2.18 -2.40 25.09
CA LYS A 146 -2.92 -2.73 26.31
C LYS A 146 -3.58 -4.09 26.17
N ARG A 147 -3.65 -4.86 27.25
CA ARG A 147 -4.47 -6.06 27.32
C ARG A 147 -5.93 -5.65 27.58
N VAL A 148 -6.83 -6.04 26.69
CA VAL A 148 -8.28 -5.75 26.75
C VAL A 148 -9.03 -7.07 26.56
N HIS A 149 -9.77 -7.50 27.59
CA HIS A 149 -10.47 -8.78 27.63
C HIS A 149 -9.56 -9.98 27.30
N GLY A 150 -8.37 -10.04 27.91
CA GLY A 150 -7.40 -11.11 27.70
C GLY A 150 -6.56 -11.00 26.42
N HIS A 151 -6.90 -10.09 25.50
CA HIS A 151 -6.19 -9.91 24.23
C HIS A 151 -5.38 -8.62 24.18
N TRP A 152 -4.18 -8.68 23.62
CA TRP A 152 -3.37 -7.50 23.37
C TRP A 152 -3.89 -6.69 22.19
N ARG A 153 -4.00 -5.37 22.39
CA ARG A 153 -4.47 -4.40 21.40
C ARG A 153 -3.56 -3.18 21.35
N LEU A 154 -3.50 -2.54 20.18
CA LEU A 154 -2.66 -1.37 19.94
C LEU A 154 -3.40 -0.08 20.32
N ASP A 155 -2.75 0.77 21.10
CA ASP A 155 -3.22 2.12 21.46
C ASP A 155 -2.49 3.15 20.57
N LEU A 156 -2.92 3.21 19.31
CA LEU A 156 -2.33 4.13 18.32
C LEU A 156 -2.77 5.56 18.55
N TYR A 157 -3.97 5.78 19.10
CA TYR A 157 -4.50 7.12 19.30
C TYR A 157 -3.61 7.93 20.26
N SER A 158 -3.05 7.27 21.29
CA SER A 158 -2.09 7.89 22.22
C SER A 158 -0.80 8.40 21.56
N SER A 159 -0.46 7.92 20.36
CA SER A 159 0.69 8.39 19.58
C SER A 159 0.43 9.72 18.87
N PHE A 160 -0.82 10.20 18.82
CA PHE A 160 -1.17 11.48 18.23
C PHE A 160 -1.38 12.54 19.32
N LYS A 161 -0.83 13.74 19.09
CA LYS A 161 -0.96 14.87 20.02
C LYS A 161 -2.41 15.29 20.23
N THR A 162 -3.19 15.38 19.15
CA THR A 162 -4.59 15.82 19.15
C THR A 162 -5.37 15.20 17.99
N ARG A 163 -6.71 15.27 18.03
CA ARG A 163 -7.57 14.91 16.87
C ARG A 163 -7.26 15.75 15.63
N ALA A 164 -6.94 17.03 15.81
CA ALA A 164 -6.58 17.91 14.70
C ALA A 164 -5.27 17.45 14.03
N HIS A 165 -4.28 17.06 14.83
CA HIS A 165 -3.03 16.50 14.34
C HIS A 165 -3.26 15.19 13.57
N LEU A 166 -4.12 14.29 14.07
CA LEU A 166 -4.51 13.07 13.36
C LEU A 166 -5.16 13.38 12.00
N ARG A 167 -6.11 14.32 11.94
CA ARG A 167 -6.75 14.72 10.68
C ARG A 167 -5.77 15.30 9.68
N GLN A 168 -4.82 16.13 10.14
CA GLN A 168 -3.77 16.69 9.29
C GLN A 168 -2.90 15.58 8.68
N ILE A 169 -2.45 14.62 9.50
CA ILE A 169 -1.67 13.46 9.03
C ILE A 169 -2.49 12.63 8.04
N ASN A 170 -3.77 12.37 8.33
CA ASN A 170 -4.66 11.62 7.42
C ASN A 170 -4.79 12.31 6.06
N ALA A 171 -4.92 13.64 6.03
CA ALA A 171 -4.98 14.40 4.79
C ALA A 171 -3.69 14.25 3.96
N VAL A 172 -2.52 14.31 4.61
CA VAL A 172 -1.22 14.10 3.93
C VAL A 172 -1.14 12.69 3.37
N HIS A 173 -1.41 11.68 4.19
CA HIS A 173 -1.32 10.28 3.77
C HIS A 173 -2.30 9.93 2.65
N ARG A 174 -3.53 10.50 2.66
CA ARG A 174 -4.48 10.36 1.54
C ARG A 174 -3.91 10.90 0.24
N ARG A 175 -3.34 12.11 0.26
CA ARG A 175 -2.70 12.70 -0.92
C ARG A 175 -1.55 11.84 -1.44
N VAL A 176 -0.69 11.34 -0.55
CA VAL A 176 0.41 10.44 -0.91
C VAL A 176 -0.11 9.15 -1.53
N ALA A 177 -1.07 8.48 -0.89
CA ALA A 177 -1.62 7.21 -1.38
C ALA A 177 -2.31 7.35 -2.74
N ALA A 178 -3.08 8.43 -2.94
CA ALA A 178 -3.73 8.74 -4.21
C ALA A 178 -2.70 9.04 -5.31
N TYR A 179 -1.68 9.83 -5.00
CA TYR A 179 -0.61 10.16 -5.93
C TYR A 179 0.20 8.93 -6.35
N VAL A 180 0.64 8.10 -5.39
CA VAL A 180 1.36 6.85 -5.68
C VAL A 180 0.50 5.92 -6.53
N GLY A 181 -0.79 5.82 -6.22
CA GLY A 181 -1.75 5.06 -7.03
C GLY A 181 -1.85 5.59 -8.46
N ARG A 182 -1.93 6.91 -8.65
CA ARG A 182 -1.93 7.55 -9.98
C ARG A 182 -0.66 7.20 -10.77
N ILE A 183 0.52 7.36 -10.17
CA ILE A 183 1.79 7.07 -10.85
C ILE A 183 1.87 5.59 -11.25
N ALA A 184 1.40 4.68 -10.40
CA ALA A 184 1.34 3.26 -10.74
C ALA A 184 0.49 3.01 -11.99
N THR A 185 -0.68 3.65 -12.09
CA THR A 185 -1.54 3.59 -13.29
C THR A 185 -0.85 4.19 -14.51
N GLU A 186 -0.23 5.37 -14.38
CA GLU A 186 0.43 6.05 -15.49
C GLU A 186 1.64 5.28 -16.04
N ILE A 187 2.37 4.57 -15.18
CA ILE A 187 3.43 3.63 -15.61
C ILE A 187 2.83 2.46 -16.37
N ALA A 188 1.74 1.87 -15.87
CA ALA A 188 1.06 0.76 -16.55
C ALA A 188 0.47 1.18 -17.92
N ASP A 189 0.07 2.44 -18.06
CA ASP A 189 -0.37 3.05 -19.30
C ASP A 189 0.78 3.43 -20.25
N GLY A 190 2.05 3.20 -19.85
CA GLY A 190 3.23 3.49 -20.66
C GLY A 190 3.55 4.98 -20.82
N LYS A 191 3.06 5.85 -19.92
CA LYS A 191 3.27 7.31 -20.03
C LYS A 191 4.71 7.77 -19.77
N PHE A 192 5.52 6.94 -19.14
CA PHE A 192 6.91 7.24 -18.80
C PHE A 192 7.83 6.37 -19.65
N GLU A 193 8.84 6.98 -20.27
CA GLU A 193 9.81 6.27 -21.11
C GLU A 193 10.86 5.56 -20.25
N SER A 194 11.15 6.09 -19.06
CA SER A 194 12.20 5.58 -18.18
C SER A 194 11.89 5.72 -16.68
N VAL A 195 12.68 5.03 -15.86
CA VAL A 195 12.70 5.21 -14.40
C VAL A 195 13.09 6.63 -13.99
N ALA A 196 13.92 7.31 -14.79
CA ALA A 196 14.33 8.69 -14.51
C ALA A 196 13.14 9.66 -14.59
N ASP A 197 12.28 9.49 -15.59
CA ASP A 197 11.08 10.34 -15.76
C ASP A 197 10.13 10.20 -14.57
N VAL A 198 9.94 8.97 -14.10
CA VAL A 198 9.13 8.70 -12.91
C VAL A 198 9.70 9.39 -11.68
N ARG A 199 11.03 9.40 -11.51
CA ARG A 199 11.70 10.07 -10.37
C ARG A 199 11.57 11.58 -10.42
N GLU A 200 11.71 12.19 -11.59
CA GLU A 200 11.48 13.62 -11.75
C GLU A 200 10.01 13.97 -11.45
N GLU A 201 9.06 13.13 -11.83
CA GLU A 201 7.66 13.32 -11.46
C GLU A 201 7.44 13.22 -9.93
N PHE A 202 8.05 12.24 -9.26
CA PHE A 202 8.06 12.15 -7.79
C PHE A 202 8.62 13.42 -7.13
N LYS A 203 9.71 13.95 -7.66
CA LYS A 203 10.33 15.18 -7.17
C LYS A 203 9.39 16.38 -7.33
N ARG A 204 8.83 16.57 -8.53
CA ARG A 204 7.87 17.65 -8.84
C ARG A 204 6.66 17.60 -7.92
N GLN A 205 6.08 16.42 -7.72
CA GLN A 205 4.92 16.27 -6.84
C GLN A 205 5.28 16.57 -5.37
N ARG A 206 6.44 16.11 -4.89
CA ARG A 206 6.89 16.39 -3.53
C ARG A 206 7.04 17.89 -3.29
N GLU A 207 7.62 18.61 -4.25
CA GLU A 207 7.74 20.07 -4.19
C GLU A 207 6.37 20.76 -4.18
N ALA A 208 5.43 20.32 -5.03
CA ALA A 208 4.06 20.82 -5.03
C ALA A 208 3.37 20.60 -3.66
N MET A 209 3.47 19.40 -3.08
CA MET A 209 2.92 19.12 -1.75
C MET A 209 3.54 19.99 -0.66
N ASN A 210 4.86 20.19 -0.69
CA ASN A 210 5.55 21.04 0.29
C ASN A 210 5.07 22.50 0.22
N ASN A 211 4.86 23.02 -1.00
CA ASN A 211 4.34 24.37 -1.21
C ASN A 211 2.90 24.51 -0.70
N ASP A 212 2.09 23.46 -0.81
CA ASP A 212 0.73 23.45 -0.25
C ASP A 212 0.70 23.44 1.27
N PHE A 213 1.71 22.85 1.93
CA PHE A 213 1.81 22.86 3.40
C PHE A 213 2.39 24.14 3.97
N ALA A 214 3.03 24.97 3.15
CA ALA A 214 3.57 26.26 3.56
C ALA A 214 2.52 27.39 3.56
N LYS A 215 1.35 27.16 2.94
CA LYS A 215 0.21 28.09 2.89
C LYS A 215 -0.78 27.81 4.01
#